data_AF-X1C416-F1
#
_entry.id   AF-X1C416-F1
#
_cell.length_a   1.000
_cell.length_b   1.000
_cell.length_c   1.000
_cell.angle_alpha   90.00
_cell.angle_beta   90.00
_cell.angle_gamma   90.00
#
_symmetry.space_group_name_H-M   'P 1'
#
loop_
_entity.id
_entity.type
_entity.pdbx_description
1 polymer ?
#
loop_
_entity_poly.entity_id
_entity_poly.type
_entity_poly.pdbx_seq_one_letter_code
_entity_poly.pdbx_strand_id
1 'polypeptide(L)'
;VLAKSRPSFSVTIYPWNLSQKDLTKTIKEISPIIRIKEERIYQTIEGSQRPFSSILLKEDIDLKTATKILERKRSLAGVDLQVQPLRYYPDGELLAPVLGHLGEIDKGQLKVLRGKGYRLGERIGQDGLEGVYDEYLRGEDGGWQIRVNNRGQRMGVMGYKEPLPGNDLILTIDRELQRVAWNSLEGRPGAIVALDPNNGEILSLISSPAYNPNLFAESLSEEEWLSLKEDLLHPLTNRAIQGQYAPGSTFKVITTIAALERGLASR
;
A
#
# COMPACT_ATOMS: atom_id res chain seq x y z
N VAL A 1 5.35 16.19 -5.22
CA VAL A 1 5.15 14.72 -5.33
C VAL A 1 4.47 14.25 -4.06
N LEU A 2 3.26 13.69 -4.19
CA LEU A 2 2.40 13.33 -3.06
C LEU A 2 2.45 11.83 -2.70
N ALA A 3 2.72 10.98 -3.69
CA ALA A 3 3.09 9.58 -3.54
C ALA A 3 4.25 9.27 -4.50
N LYS A 4 5.19 8.45 -4.07
CA LYS A 4 6.33 8.03 -4.90
C LYS A 4 6.78 6.62 -4.56
N SER A 5 7.58 6.02 -5.44
CA SER A 5 8.26 4.76 -5.14
C SER A 5 9.70 5.05 -4.71
N ARG A 6 10.18 4.33 -3.68
CA ARG A 6 11.58 4.35 -3.25
C ARG A 6 12.15 2.93 -3.28
N PRO A 7 13.48 2.75 -3.46
CA PRO A 7 14.09 1.44 -3.30
C PRO A 7 13.94 0.97 -1.86
N SER A 8 13.58 -0.29 -1.70
CA SER A 8 13.44 -0.97 -0.42
C SER A 8 14.24 -2.27 -0.45
N PHE A 9 14.96 -2.55 0.65
CA PHE A 9 15.67 -3.80 0.82
C PHE A 9 14.76 -4.81 1.51
N SER A 10 14.49 -5.91 0.82
CA SER A 10 13.67 -6.99 1.33
C SER A 10 14.50 -8.24 1.55
N VAL A 11 14.36 -8.85 2.73
CA VAL A 11 15.02 -10.11 3.10
C VAL A 11 14.18 -11.25 2.59
N THR A 12 14.77 -12.10 1.75
CA THR A 12 14.13 -13.28 1.20
C THR A 12 14.93 -14.54 1.50
N ILE A 13 14.27 -15.70 1.54
CA ILE A 13 14.91 -17.01 1.72
C ILE A 13 14.51 -17.99 0.62
N TYR A 14 15.47 -18.81 0.19
CA TYR A 14 15.36 -19.87 -0.80
C TYR A 14 15.47 -21.26 -0.13
N PRO A 15 14.45 -21.71 0.63
CA PRO A 15 14.58 -22.88 1.50
C PRO A 15 14.83 -24.19 0.75
N TRP A 16 14.35 -24.34 -0.48
CA TRP A 16 14.52 -25.58 -1.27
C TRP A 16 15.97 -25.85 -1.70
N ASN A 17 16.85 -24.85 -1.59
CA ASN A 17 18.27 -25.01 -1.86
C ASN A 17 19.07 -25.47 -0.61
N LEU A 18 18.41 -25.65 0.53
CA LEU A 18 19.06 -25.93 1.81
C LEU A 18 18.70 -27.32 2.33
N SER A 19 19.67 -27.97 3.00
CA SER A 19 19.35 -29.12 3.84
C SER A 19 18.58 -28.66 5.08
N GLN A 20 17.81 -29.55 5.72
CA GLN A 20 17.06 -29.20 6.94
C GLN A 20 17.98 -28.65 8.04
N LYS A 21 19.19 -29.20 8.16
CA LYS A 21 20.21 -28.76 9.11
C LYS A 21 20.69 -27.33 8.83
N ASP A 22 20.92 -27.01 7.55
CA ASP A 22 21.36 -25.68 7.14
C ASP A 22 20.23 -24.67 7.31
N LEU A 23 18.99 -25.04 6.96
CA LEU A 23 17.82 -24.19 7.16
C LEU A 23 17.65 -23.77 8.62
N THR A 24 17.69 -24.72 9.56
CA THR A 24 17.58 -24.42 11.00
C THR A 24 18.72 -23.52 11.48
N LYS A 25 19.95 -23.76 11.02
CA LYS A 25 21.09 -22.91 11.36
C LYS A 25 20.90 -21.48 10.83
N THR A 26 20.48 -21.34 9.58
CA THR A 26 20.24 -20.04 8.95
C THR A 26 19.12 -19.28 9.64
N ILE A 27 18.00 -19.93 9.99
CA ILE A 27 16.87 -19.31 10.70
C ILE A 27 17.32 -18.78 12.07
N LYS A 28 18.10 -19.57 12.82
CA LYS A 28 18.65 -19.16 14.12
C LYS A 28 19.59 -17.96 14.02
N GLU A 29 20.35 -17.84 12.93
CA GLU A 29 21.26 -16.71 12.71
C GLU A 29 20.54 -15.45 12.18
N ILE A 30 19.53 -15.57 11.32
CA ILE A 30 18.83 -14.42 10.71
C ILE A 30 17.78 -13.81 11.63
N SER A 31 17.07 -14.64 12.42
CA SER A 31 16.04 -14.23 13.38
C SER A 31 16.42 -13.00 14.23
N PRO A 32 17.56 -12.98 14.94
CA PRO A 32 17.96 -11.81 15.74
C PRO A 32 18.36 -10.59 14.91
N ILE A 33 18.76 -10.78 13.64
CA ILE A 33 19.15 -9.69 12.74
C ILE A 33 17.91 -8.94 12.26
N ILE A 34 16.90 -9.68 11.79
CA ILE A 34 15.65 -9.10 11.27
C ILE A 34 14.60 -8.82 12.36
N ARG A 35 14.86 -9.27 13.60
CA ARG A 35 13.98 -9.14 14.77
C ARG A 35 12.61 -9.81 14.57
N ILE A 36 12.61 -11.00 13.97
CA ILE A 36 11.42 -11.83 13.79
C ILE A 36 11.67 -13.15 14.50
N LYS A 37 10.71 -13.58 15.32
CA LYS A 37 10.79 -14.86 16.04
C LYS A 37 10.94 -16.03 15.07
N GLU A 38 11.71 -17.04 15.45
CA GLU A 38 11.99 -18.21 14.60
C GLU A 38 10.69 -18.94 14.20
N GLU A 39 9.75 -19.06 15.13
CA GLU A 39 8.46 -19.71 14.91
C GLU A 39 7.66 -19.04 13.78
N ARG A 40 7.68 -17.70 13.73
CA ARG A 40 7.02 -16.93 12.66
C ARG A 40 7.70 -17.20 11.32
N ILE A 41 9.03 -17.27 11.28
CA ILE A 41 9.79 -17.56 10.05
C ILE A 41 9.43 -18.96 9.52
N TYR A 42 9.36 -19.97 10.40
CA TYR A 42 8.93 -21.31 10.00
C TYR A 42 7.50 -21.31 9.45
N GLN A 43 6.56 -20.64 10.12
CA GLN A 43 5.17 -20.51 9.64
C GLN A 43 5.11 -19.83 8.25
N THR A 44 5.89 -18.78 8.03
CA THR A 44 5.97 -18.10 6.71
C THR A 44 6.52 -19.05 5.63
N ILE A 45 7.50 -19.89 5.97
CA ILE A 45 8.07 -20.86 5.03
C ILE A 45 7.07 -21.97 4.70
N GLU A 46 6.42 -22.55 5.72
CA GLU A 46 5.44 -23.63 5.57
C GLU A 46 4.15 -23.16 4.87
N GLY A 47 3.72 -21.93 5.11
CA GLY A 47 2.55 -21.32 4.48
C GLY A 47 2.75 -20.94 3.01
N SER A 48 3.98 -20.97 2.49
CA SER A 48 4.27 -20.58 1.12
C SER A 48 3.72 -21.60 0.12
N GLN A 49 2.78 -21.14 -0.72
CA GLN A 49 2.13 -21.98 -1.74
C GLN A 49 2.88 -22.03 -3.07
N ARG A 50 4.01 -21.32 -3.19
CA ARG A 50 4.75 -21.17 -4.46
C ARG A 50 6.01 -22.02 -4.47
N PRO A 51 6.01 -23.18 -5.17
CA PRO A 51 7.19 -24.02 -5.26
C PRO A 51 8.34 -23.27 -5.96
N PHE A 52 9.56 -23.45 -5.46
CA PHE A 52 10.80 -22.90 -6.03
C PHE A 52 10.84 -21.36 -6.16
N SER A 53 10.06 -20.63 -5.34
CA SER A 53 10.05 -19.16 -5.33
C SER A 53 10.52 -18.59 -4.00
N SER A 54 11.28 -17.48 -4.05
CA SER A 54 11.85 -16.87 -2.84
C SER A 54 10.74 -16.45 -1.89
N ILE A 55 10.90 -16.77 -0.61
CA ILE A 55 9.93 -16.43 0.42
C ILE A 55 10.37 -15.14 1.09
N LEU A 56 9.51 -14.13 1.04
CA LEU A 56 9.73 -12.85 1.73
C LEU A 56 9.64 -13.06 3.24
N LEU A 57 10.70 -12.69 3.95
CA LEU A 57 10.75 -12.74 5.42
C LEU A 57 10.48 -11.39 6.04
N LYS A 58 11.01 -10.32 5.45
CA LYS A 58 10.83 -8.95 5.93
C LYS A 58 11.04 -7.95 4.81
N GLU A 59 10.12 -7.00 4.67
CA GLU A 59 10.25 -5.85 3.77
C GLU A 59 10.92 -4.67 4.48
N ASP A 60 11.46 -3.76 3.67
CA ASP A 60 11.99 -2.46 4.09
C ASP A 60 12.94 -2.45 5.30
N ILE A 61 13.95 -3.30 5.25
CA ILE A 61 15.01 -3.26 6.26
C ILE A 61 15.91 -2.04 6.10
N ASP A 62 16.36 -1.51 7.24
CA ASP A 62 17.33 -0.41 7.24
C ASP A 62 18.70 -0.86 6.70
N LEU A 63 19.47 0.11 6.20
CA LEU A 63 20.78 -0.15 5.60
C LEU A 63 21.71 -0.89 6.57
N LYS A 64 21.60 -0.62 7.88
CA LYS A 64 22.39 -1.30 8.91
C LYS A 64 22.07 -2.80 8.98
N THR A 65 20.79 -3.18 8.91
CA THR A 65 20.40 -4.59 8.87
C THR A 65 20.80 -5.23 7.54
N ALA A 66 20.67 -4.51 6.42
CA ALA A 66 21.09 -4.99 5.11
C ALA A 66 22.59 -5.31 5.08
N THR A 67 23.43 -4.39 5.57
CA THR A 67 24.89 -4.59 5.66
C THR A 67 25.25 -5.80 6.53
N LYS A 68 24.61 -5.98 7.70
CA LYS A 68 24.84 -7.16 8.55
C LYS A 68 24.54 -8.49 7.84
N ILE A 69 23.51 -8.51 6.99
CA ILE A 69 23.16 -9.69 6.20
C ILE A 69 24.21 -9.94 5.12
N LEU A 70 24.62 -8.88 4.41
CA LEU A 70 25.65 -8.98 3.35
C LEU A 70 27.00 -9.46 3.88
N GLU A 71 27.43 -8.98 5.05
CA GLU A 71 28.67 -9.43 5.70
C GLU A 71 28.63 -10.92 6.07
N ARG A 72 27.44 -11.46 6.34
CA ARG A 72 27.22 -12.85 6.76
C ARG A 72 26.69 -13.74 5.64
N LYS A 73 26.81 -13.31 4.37
CA LYS A 73 26.28 -14.05 3.20
C LYS A 73 26.74 -15.51 3.12
N ARG A 74 27.92 -15.84 3.65
CA ARG A 74 28.43 -17.22 3.73
C ARG A 74 27.73 -18.09 4.78
N SER A 75 27.35 -17.54 5.93
CA SER A 75 26.69 -18.30 7.00
C SER A 75 25.17 -18.31 6.85
N LEU A 76 24.61 -17.26 6.25
CA LEU A 76 23.20 -17.12 5.90
C LEU A 76 22.90 -17.77 4.54
N ALA A 77 23.22 -19.07 4.41
CA ALA A 77 22.97 -19.81 3.18
C ALA A 77 21.49 -19.73 2.78
N GLY A 78 21.22 -19.43 1.51
CA GLY A 78 19.86 -19.32 0.98
C GLY A 78 19.11 -18.05 1.39
N VAL A 79 19.68 -17.14 2.18
CA VAL A 79 19.13 -15.80 2.39
C VAL A 79 19.69 -14.86 1.33
N ASP A 80 18.83 -14.00 0.80
CA ASP A 80 19.21 -12.98 -0.17
C ASP A 80 18.50 -11.66 0.10
N LEU A 81 19.12 -10.57 -0.33
CA LEU A 81 18.53 -9.24 -0.28
C LEU A 81 18.03 -8.88 -1.68
N GLN A 82 16.72 -8.66 -1.79
CA GLN A 82 16.10 -8.17 -3.01
C GLN A 82 15.83 -6.68 -2.87
N VAL A 83 16.21 -5.91 -3.89
CA VAL A 83 15.82 -4.51 -3.99
C VAL A 83 14.51 -4.45 -4.79
N GLN A 84 13.46 -3.97 -4.16
CA GLN A 84 12.15 -3.81 -4.77
C GLN A 84 11.63 -2.38 -4.57
N PRO A 85 10.83 -1.84 -5.50
CA PRO A 85 10.18 -0.56 -5.29
C PRO A 85 9.12 -0.70 -4.20
N LEU A 86 9.17 0.20 -3.21
CA LEU A 86 8.16 0.32 -2.17
C LEU A 86 7.46 1.66 -2.30
N ARG A 87 6.13 1.65 -2.22
CA ARG A 87 5.32 2.88 -2.26
C ARG A 87 5.54 3.69 -0.97
N TYR A 88 5.66 5.00 -1.11
CA TYR A 88 5.94 5.91 -0.01
C TYR A 88 5.11 7.19 -0.13
N TYR A 89 4.44 7.53 0.98
CA TYR A 89 3.55 8.68 1.12
C TYR A 89 4.17 9.70 2.08
N PRO A 90 4.84 10.76 1.59
CA PRO A 90 5.59 11.69 2.42
C PRO A 90 4.74 12.45 3.45
N ASP A 91 3.46 12.70 3.13
CA ASP A 91 2.54 13.45 3.97
C ASP A 91 1.68 12.57 4.90
N GLY A 92 1.83 11.24 4.84
CA GLY A 92 1.15 10.32 5.72
C GLY A 92 -0.37 10.52 5.77
N GLU A 93 -0.91 10.70 6.98
CA GLU A 93 -2.33 10.89 7.28
C GLU A 93 -2.98 12.06 6.54
N LEU A 94 -2.24 13.14 6.29
CA LEU A 94 -2.75 14.38 5.68
C LEU A 94 -3.41 14.14 4.31
N LEU A 95 -2.88 13.18 3.56
CA LEU A 95 -3.33 12.87 2.19
C LEU A 95 -3.92 11.47 2.06
N ALA A 96 -3.98 10.67 3.14
CA ALA A 96 -4.57 9.34 3.11
C ALA A 96 -6.02 9.33 2.58
N PRO A 97 -6.91 10.26 2.97
CA PRO A 97 -8.28 10.27 2.44
C PRO A 97 -8.35 10.52 0.92
N VAL A 98 -7.36 11.19 0.35
CA VAL A 98 -7.31 11.50 -1.09
C VAL A 98 -6.63 10.37 -1.85
N LEU A 99 -5.40 10.03 -1.44
CA LEU A 99 -4.55 9.09 -2.16
C LEU A 99 -5.01 7.65 -1.94
N GLY A 100 -5.48 7.33 -0.74
CA GLY A 100 -5.69 5.95 -0.29
C GLY A 100 -4.36 5.24 -0.09
N HIS A 101 -4.34 3.94 -0.37
CA HIS A 101 -3.16 3.10 -0.20
C HIS A 101 -3.11 1.92 -1.18
N LEU A 102 -1.92 1.32 -1.28
CA LEU A 102 -1.75 0.00 -1.90
C LEU A 102 -1.93 -1.10 -0.85
N GLY A 103 -2.35 -2.28 -1.27
CA GLY A 103 -2.41 -3.47 -0.42
C GLY A 103 -2.36 -4.75 -1.25
N GLU A 104 -1.99 -5.86 -0.62
CA GLU A 104 -1.93 -7.15 -1.30
C GLU A 104 -3.30 -7.55 -1.86
N ILE A 105 -3.33 -8.00 -3.12
CA ILE A 105 -4.55 -8.45 -3.77
C ILE A 105 -5.09 -9.72 -3.11
N ASP A 106 -6.35 -9.68 -2.68
CA ASP A 106 -7.01 -10.83 -2.10
C ASP A 106 -7.55 -11.82 -3.16
N LYS A 107 -7.94 -13.02 -2.73
CA LYS A 107 -8.45 -14.07 -3.64
C LYS A 107 -9.78 -13.70 -4.32
N GLY A 108 -10.60 -12.87 -3.70
CA GLY A 108 -11.86 -12.37 -4.26
C GLY A 108 -11.61 -11.33 -5.35
N GLN A 109 -10.79 -10.32 -5.05
CA GLN A 109 -10.31 -9.31 -6.00
C GLN A 109 -9.64 -9.98 -7.20
N LEU A 110 -8.74 -10.94 -6.96
CA LEU A 110 -8.06 -11.67 -8.03
C LEU A 110 -9.03 -12.41 -8.95
N LYS A 111 -10.17 -12.92 -8.44
CA LYS A 111 -11.21 -13.56 -9.27
C LYS A 111 -11.88 -12.57 -10.21
N VAL A 112 -12.19 -11.37 -9.71
CA VAL A 112 -12.83 -10.30 -10.49
C VAL A 112 -11.87 -9.74 -11.54
N LEU A 113 -10.60 -9.58 -11.17
CA LEU A 113 -9.53 -9.03 -12.01
C LEU A 113 -8.83 -10.09 -12.88
N ARG A 114 -9.37 -11.33 -12.96
CA ARG A 114 -8.82 -12.38 -13.83
C ARG A 114 -8.76 -11.91 -15.27
N GLY A 115 -7.62 -12.14 -15.91
CA GLY A 115 -7.38 -11.77 -17.31
C GLY A 115 -6.85 -10.35 -17.51
N LYS A 116 -6.82 -9.50 -16.48
CA LYS A 116 -6.20 -8.17 -16.52
C LYS A 116 -4.71 -8.15 -16.15
N GLY A 117 -4.07 -9.32 -16.10
CA GLY A 117 -2.64 -9.45 -15.82
C GLY A 117 -2.25 -9.40 -14.33
N TYR A 118 -3.19 -9.31 -13.41
CA TYR A 118 -2.91 -9.38 -11.96
C TYR A 118 -2.53 -10.79 -11.51
N ARG A 119 -1.60 -10.87 -10.56
CA ARG A 119 -1.17 -12.13 -9.93
C ARG A 119 -1.38 -12.07 -8.43
N LEU A 120 -1.53 -13.25 -7.82
CA LEU A 120 -1.59 -13.36 -6.36
C LEU A 120 -0.36 -12.67 -5.73
N GLY A 121 -0.47 -12.09 -4.54
CA GLY A 121 0.67 -11.46 -3.86
C GLY A 121 1.17 -10.15 -4.51
N GLU A 122 0.55 -9.67 -5.58
CA GLU A 122 0.79 -8.32 -6.09
C GLU A 122 0.11 -7.30 -5.19
N ARG A 123 0.71 -6.11 -5.09
CA ARG A 123 0.11 -4.97 -4.41
C ARG A 123 -0.66 -4.15 -5.44
N ILE A 124 -1.93 -3.86 -5.13
CA ILE A 124 -2.84 -3.07 -5.96
C ILE A 124 -3.39 -1.90 -5.14
N GLY A 125 -3.84 -0.85 -5.81
CA GLY A 125 -4.61 0.21 -5.18
C GLY A 125 -5.88 -0.33 -4.54
N GLN A 126 -6.04 -0.09 -3.24
CA GLN A 126 -7.17 -0.60 -2.45
C GLN A 126 -8.24 0.48 -2.23
N ASP A 127 -7.83 1.74 -2.13
CA ASP A 127 -8.69 2.87 -1.79
C ASP A 127 -8.17 4.17 -2.45
N GLY A 128 -9.00 5.21 -2.43
CA GLY A 128 -8.65 6.54 -2.91
C GLY A 128 -8.22 6.55 -4.38
N LEU A 129 -7.35 7.49 -4.72
CA LEU A 129 -6.81 7.60 -6.08
C LEU A 129 -5.94 6.42 -6.48
N GLU A 130 -5.22 5.79 -5.53
CA GLU A 130 -4.45 4.57 -5.81
C GLU A 130 -5.38 3.46 -6.32
N GLY A 131 -6.54 3.25 -5.69
CA GLY A 131 -7.53 2.26 -6.12
C GLY A 131 -8.27 2.64 -7.41
N VAL A 132 -8.71 3.89 -7.52
CA VAL A 132 -9.47 4.36 -8.70
C VAL A 132 -8.60 4.36 -9.97
N TYR A 133 -7.32 4.70 -9.85
CA TYR A 133 -6.38 4.81 -10.98
C TYR A 133 -5.34 3.68 -11.03
N ASP A 134 -5.53 2.55 -10.32
CA ASP A 134 -4.56 1.45 -10.27
C ASP A 134 -4.10 0.99 -11.66
N GLU A 135 -5.05 0.76 -12.57
CA GLU A 135 -4.77 0.32 -13.94
C GLU A 135 -3.95 1.36 -14.74
N TYR A 136 -4.15 2.65 -14.46
CA TYR A 136 -3.40 3.74 -15.08
C TYR A 136 -2.00 3.94 -14.48
N LEU A 137 -1.84 3.67 -13.18
CA LEU A 137 -0.62 3.92 -12.39
C LEU A 137 0.38 2.75 -12.37
N ARG A 138 -0.08 1.49 -12.54
CA ARG A 138 0.75 0.30 -12.25
C ARG A 138 1.83 -0.03 -13.30
N GLY A 139 1.69 0.46 -14.53
CA GLY A 139 2.62 0.14 -15.62
C GLY A 139 2.57 -1.34 -16.03
N GLU A 140 3.66 -1.85 -16.61
CA GLU A 140 3.79 -3.26 -16.95
C GLU A 140 5.00 -3.92 -16.30
N ASP A 141 4.75 -5.07 -15.68
CA ASP A 141 5.81 -5.94 -15.18
C ASP A 141 6.73 -6.42 -16.31
N GLY A 142 8.02 -6.25 -16.06
CA GLY A 142 9.09 -6.94 -16.76
C GLY A 142 9.30 -8.35 -16.18
N GLY A 143 10.39 -8.99 -16.57
CA GLY A 143 10.72 -10.29 -15.99
C GLY A 143 11.93 -10.95 -16.62
N TRP A 144 12.45 -11.95 -15.90
CA TRP A 144 13.53 -12.79 -16.37
C TRP A 144 12.96 -14.15 -16.76
N GLN A 145 13.23 -14.61 -17.97
CA GLN A 145 13.01 -15.99 -18.34
C GLN A 145 14.25 -16.79 -17.91
N ILE A 146 14.10 -17.66 -16.92
CA ILE A 146 15.20 -18.46 -16.38
C ILE A 146 15.01 -19.94 -16.74
N ARG A 147 16.08 -20.62 -17.15
CA ARG A 147 16.09 -22.07 -17.31
C ARG A 147 16.33 -22.70 -15.94
N VAL A 148 15.53 -23.71 -15.57
CA VAL A 148 15.74 -24.49 -14.36
C VAL A 148 15.98 -25.96 -14.69
N ASN A 149 16.77 -26.67 -13.88
CA ASN A 149 16.91 -28.13 -13.99
C ASN A 149 15.74 -28.85 -13.31
N ASN A 150 15.72 -30.19 -13.38
CA ASN A 150 14.73 -31.06 -12.72
C ASN A 150 14.68 -30.94 -11.19
N ARG A 151 15.65 -30.24 -10.57
CA ARG A 151 15.69 -29.93 -9.13
C ARG A 151 15.34 -28.47 -8.83
N GLY A 152 14.89 -27.69 -9.82
CA GLY A 152 14.51 -26.28 -9.67
C GLY A 152 15.71 -25.32 -9.58
N GLN A 153 16.94 -25.79 -9.80
CA GLN A 153 18.13 -24.94 -9.75
C GLN A 153 18.24 -24.11 -11.02
N ARG A 154 18.52 -22.80 -10.86
CA ARG A 154 18.68 -21.86 -11.98
C ARG A 154 19.93 -22.22 -12.79
N MET A 155 19.73 -22.52 -14.06
CA MET A 155 20.76 -22.92 -15.03
C MET A 155 21.22 -21.77 -15.93
N GLY A 156 20.52 -20.63 -15.92
CA GLY A 156 20.86 -19.44 -16.69
C GLY A 156 19.63 -18.61 -17.06
N VAL A 157 19.87 -17.38 -17.50
CA VAL A 157 18.84 -16.48 -18.04
C VAL A 157 18.72 -16.74 -19.55
N MET A 158 17.52 -17.01 -20.03
CA MET A 158 17.21 -17.17 -21.46
C MET A 158 16.66 -15.90 -22.11
N GLY A 159 16.11 -14.98 -21.31
CA GLY A 159 15.50 -13.76 -21.83
C GLY A 159 15.18 -12.77 -20.72
N TYR A 160 15.02 -11.52 -21.12
CA TYR A 160 14.66 -10.42 -20.25
C TYR A 160 13.57 -9.60 -20.94
N LYS A 161 12.45 -9.39 -20.23
CA LYS A 161 11.43 -8.40 -20.59
C LYS A 161 11.70 -7.17 -19.73
N GLU A 162 11.97 -6.04 -20.35
CA GLU A 162 12.09 -4.77 -19.65
C GLU A 162 10.72 -4.34 -19.09
N PRO A 163 10.63 -3.89 -17.82
CA PRO A 163 9.40 -3.34 -17.27
C PRO A 163 9.10 -1.98 -17.90
N LEU A 164 7.81 -1.64 -18.01
CA LEU A 164 7.36 -0.31 -18.40
C LEU A 164 6.85 0.43 -17.17
N PRO A 165 7.34 1.65 -16.88
CA PRO A 165 6.80 2.43 -15.78
C PRO A 165 5.35 2.81 -16.06
N GLY A 166 4.56 2.93 -15.00
CA GLY A 166 3.20 3.46 -15.09
C GLY A 166 3.18 4.96 -15.33
N ASN A 167 1.97 5.50 -15.47
CA ASN A 167 1.77 6.91 -15.76
C ASN A 167 1.80 7.77 -14.48
N ASP A 168 2.15 9.05 -14.65
CA ASP A 168 2.02 10.05 -13.59
C ASP A 168 0.59 10.62 -13.55
N LEU A 169 0.11 10.90 -12.34
CA LEU A 169 -1.17 11.55 -12.09
C LEU A 169 -0.93 12.93 -11.46
N ILE A 170 -1.42 13.97 -12.12
CA ILE A 170 -1.37 15.36 -11.62
C ILE A 170 -2.72 15.68 -10.99
N LEU A 171 -2.69 16.15 -9.74
CA LEU A 171 -3.90 16.47 -8.98
C LEU A 171 -4.12 17.97 -8.89
N THR A 172 -5.37 18.34 -8.66
CA THR A 172 -5.82 19.71 -8.36
C THR A 172 -5.59 20.10 -6.89
N ILE A 173 -5.18 19.15 -6.05
CA ILE A 173 -4.98 19.34 -4.62
C ILE A 173 -3.83 20.33 -4.38
N ASP A 174 -4.14 21.40 -3.67
CA ASP A 174 -3.15 22.32 -3.12
C ASP A 174 -2.67 21.78 -1.77
N ARG A 175 -1.38 21.41 -1.70
CA ARG A 175 -0.79 20.77 -0.52
C ARG A 175 -0.78 21.68 0.72
N GLU A 176 -0.62 22.99 0.54
CA GLU A 176 -0.60 23.93 1.66
C GLU A 176 -2.02 24.19 2.16
N LEU A 177 -3.00 24.31 1.26
CA LEU A 177 -4.41 24.39 1.63
C LEU A 177 -4.88 23.13 2.36
N GLN A 178 -4.47 21.94 1.88
CA GLN A 178 -4.72 20.67 2.55
C GLN A 178 -4.20 20.70 3.99
N ARG A 179 -2.97 21.20 4.21
CA ARG A 179 -2.35 21.30 5.55
C ARG A 179 -3.07 22.27 6.47
N VAL A 180 -3.44 23.44 5.96
CA VAL A 180 -4.21 24.45 6.74
C VAL A 180 -5.56 23.87 7.13
N ALA A 181 -6.27 23.23 6.20
CA ALA A 181 -7.55 22.58 6.45
C ALA A 181 -7.43 21.47 7.50
N TRP A 182 -6.44 20.58 7.38
CA TRP A 182 -6.16 19.54 8.37
C TRP A 182 -5.96 20.10 9.78
N ASN A 183 -5.08 21.09 9.92
CA ASN A 183 -4.75 21.69 11.21
C ASN A 183 -5.95 22.40 11.84
N SER A 184 -6.87 22.94 11.03
CA SER A 184 -8.09 23.61 11.53
C SER A 184 -9.04 22.66 12.28
N LEU A 185 -8.98 21.36 12.01
CA LEU A 185 -9.80 20.37 12.71
C LEU A 185 -9.28 20.11 14.12
N GLU A 186 -8.01 20.42 14.43
CA GLU A 186 -7.42 20.27 15.77
C GLU A 186 -7.63 18.86 16.38
N GLY A 187 -7.54 17.82 15.54
CA GLY A 187 -7.78 16.43 15.93
C GLY A 187 -9.25 16.04 16.13
N ARG A 188 -10.20 16.95 15.87
CA ARG A 188 -11.63 16.63 15.95
C ARG A 188 -12.05 15.77 14.76
N PRO A 189 -12.98 14.80 14.98
CA PRO A 189 -13.57 14.06 13.88
C PRO A 189 -14.39 14.98 12.97
N GLY A 190 -14.15 14.92 11.66
CA GLY A 190 -14.83 15.80 10.72
C GLY A 190 -14.32 15.66 9.30
N ALA A 191 -14.90 16.44 8.39
CA ALA A 191 -14.49 16.52 6.99
C ALA A 191 -14.48 17.97 6.53
N ILE A 192 -13.56 18.29 5.62
CA ILE A 192 -13.48 19.59 4.95
C ILE A 192 -13.27 19.32 3.47
N VAL A 193 -14.06 19.97 2.62
CA VAL A 193 -13.88 19.95 1.16
C VAL A 193 -13.82 21.40 0.68
N ALA A 194 -12.74 21.74 -0.02
CA ALA A 194 -12.59 23.02 -0.70
C ALA A 194 -12.58 22.78 -2.22
N LEU A 195 -13.47 23.46 -2.92
CA LEU A 195 -13.64 23.34 -4.37
C LEU A 195 -13.58 24.72 -5.04
N ASP A 196 -13.04 24.77 -6.26
CA ASP A 196 -13.21 25.94 -7.12
C ASP A 196 -14.62 25.88 -7.77
N PRO A 197 -15.52 26.83 -7.47
CA PRO A 197 -16.89 26.79 -7.96
C PRO A 197 -17.01 27.03 -9.48
N ASN A 198 -15.97 27.53 -10.14
CA ASN A 198 -16.01 27.83 -11.57
C ASN A 198 -15.77 26.59 -12.45
N ASN A 199 -14.99 25.63 -11.97
CA ASN A 199 -14.60 24.45 -12.74
C ASN A 199 -14.80 23.11 -12.00
N GLY A 200 -15.14 23.15 -10.71
CA GLY A 200 -15.35 21.96 -9.88
C GLY A 200 -14.08 21.26 -9.40
N GLU A 201 -12.90 21.86 -9.59
CA GLU A 201 -11.65 21.30 -9.10
C GLU A 201 -11.65 21.19 -7.57
N ILE A 202 -11.18 20.06 -7.05
CA ILE A 202 -11.04 19.85 -5.61
C ILE A 202 -9.64 20.30 -5.20
N LEU A 203 -9.57 21.38 -4.43
CA LEU A 203 -8.32 21.97 -3.95
C LEU A 203 -7.87 21.36 -2.63
N SER A 204 -8.82 20.90 -1.81
CA SER A 204 -8.55 20.21 -0.54
C SER A 204 -9.68 19.25 -0.18
N LEU A 205 -9.34 18.07 0.31
CA LEU A 205 -10.29 17.05 0.77
C LEU A 205 -9.72 16.35 2.01
N ILE A 206 -10.31 16.64 3.16
CA ILE A 206 -9.88 16.18 4.48
C ILE A 206 -10.95 15.27 5.07
N SER A 207 -10.48 14.18 5.69
CA SER A 207 -11.25 13.37 6.64
C SER A 207 -10.37 13.20 7.88
N SER A 208 -10.88 13.56 9.05
CA SER A 208 -10.18 13.45 10.34
C SER A 208 -10.99 12.56 11.30
N PRO A 209 -10.33 11.75 12.14
CA PRO A 209 -8.94 11.34 11.98
C PRO A 209 -8.74 10.49 10.71
N ALA A 210 -7.48 10.32 10.29
CA ALA A 210 -7.08 9.46 9.19
C ALA A 210 -6.00 8.48 9.64
N TYR A 211 -5.62 7.55 8.78
CA TYR A 211 -4.55 6.56 9.02
C TYR A 211 -3.29 6.91 8.22
N ASN A 212 -2.13 6.40 8.65
CA ASN A 212 -0.90 6.51 7.87
C ASN A 212 -0.86 5.43 6.77
N PRO A 213 -0.91 5.78 5.48
CA PRO A 213 -0.99 4.81 4.38
C PRO A 213 0.32 4.05 4.15
N ASN A 214 1.43 4.52 4.71
CA ASN A 214 2.70 3.78 4.66
C ASN A 214 2.62 2.44 5.40
N LEU A 215 1.76 2.33 6.43
CA LEU A 215 1.54 1.07 7.16
C LEU A 215 1.02 -0.04 6.24
N PHE A 216 0.23 0.32 5.23
CA PHE A 216 -0.29 -0.62 4.24
C PHE A 216 0.66 -0.85 3.05
N ALA A 217 1.49 0.15 2.72
CA ALA A 217 2.54 -0.03 1.73
C ALA A 217 3.58 -1.06 2.20
N GLU A 218 3.82 -1.13 3.51
CA GLU A 218 4.62 -2.15 4.17
C GLU A 218 3.77 -3.39 4.50
N SER A 219 4.34 -4.34 5.22
CA SER A 219 3.62 -5.51 5.74
C SER A 219 2.97 -5.15 7.08
N LEU A 220 1.68 -4.78 7.04
CA LEU A 220 0.89 -4.42 8.23
C LEU A 220 0.81 -5.59 9.21
N SER A 221 1.17 -5.35 10.48
CA SER A 221 1.01 -6.35 11.54
C SER A 221 -0.47 -6.54 11.91
N GLU A 222 -0.78 -7.70 12.50
CA GLU A 222 -2.13 -7.97 13.00
C GLU A 222 -2.53 -6.98 14.10
N GLU A 223 -1.60 -6.58 14.95
CA GLU A 223 -1.83 -5.59 16.01
C GLU A 223 -2.15 -4.20 15.46
N GLU A 224 -1.41 -3.74 14.44
CA GLU A 224 -1.67 -2.46 13.76
C GLU A 224 -2.99 -2.48 12.97
N TRP A 225 -3.31 -3.61 12.35
CA TRP A 225 -4.61 -3.77 11.68
C TRP A 225 -5.77 -3.69 12.67
N LEU A 226 -5.66 -4.39 13.80
CA LEU A 226 -6.68 -4.38 14.84
C LEU A 226 -6.84 -2.97 15.44
N SER A 227 -5.75 -2.25 15.70
CA SER A 227 -5.84 -0.89 16.24
C SER A 227 -6.55 0.07 15.30
N LEU A 228 -6.32 -0.01 13.98
CA LEU A 228 -7.02 0.82 12.99
C LEU A 228 -8.49 0.42 12.82
N LYS A 229 -8.78 -0.88 12.86
CA LYS A 229 -10.13 -1.43 12.64
C LYS A 229 -11.05 -1.18 13.84
N GLU A 230 -10.52 -1.29 15.06
CA GLU A 230 -11.28 -1.16 16.30
C GLU A 230 -11.31 0.26 16.86
N ASP A 231 -10.62 1.20 16.21
CA ASP A 231 -10.67 2.62 16.58
C ASP A 231 -12.11 3.17 16.49
N LEU A 232 -12.59 3.69 17.61
CA LEU A 232 -13.93 4.29 17.75
C LEU A 232 -14.15 5.51 16.86
N LEU A 233 -13.06 6.16 16.44
CA LEU A 233 -13.07 7.29 15.52
C LEU A 233 -12.90 6.85 14.07
N HIS A 234 -12.92 5.55 13.75
CA HIS A 234 -13.00 5.04 12.37
C HIS A 234 -12.10 5.79 11.36
N PRO A 235 -10.77 5.78 11.53
CA PRO A 235 -9.83 6.52 10.70
C PRO A 235 -9.76 6.02 9.25
N LEU A 236 -10.14 4.77 9.00
CA LEU A 236 -10.23 4.16 7.67
C LEU A 236 -11.40 4.71 6.84
N THR A 237 -12.38 5.36 7.46
CA THR A 237 -13.55 5.89 6.77
C THR A 237 -13.26 7.29 6.23
N ASN A 238 -13.52 7.50 4.94
CA ASN A 238 -13.43 8.83 4.35
C ASN A 238 -14.74 9.60 4.55
N ARG A 239 -14.80 10.41 5.62
CA ARG A 239 -15.98 11.19 6.00
C ARG A 239 -16.43 12.20 4.94
N ALA A 240 -15.52 12.68 4.09
CA ALA A 240 -15.87 13.66 3.06
C ALA A 240 -16.76 13.08 1.95
N ILE A 241 -16.58 11.80 1.62
CA ILE A 241 -17.29 11.14 0.51
C ILE A 241 -18.20 9.99 0.95
N GLN A 242 -17.96 9.38 2.11
CA GLN A 242 -18.75 8.27 2.66
C GLN A 242 -19.58 8.68 3.87
N GLY A 243 -19.32 9.85 4.46
CA GLY A 243 -20.03 10.35 5.63
C GLY A 243 -21.49 10.68 5.30
N GLN A 244 -22.43 10.08 6.03
CA GLN A 244 -23.85 10.35 5.90
C GLN A 244 -24.33 11.15 7.10
N TYR A 245 -24.59 12.43 6.88
CA TYR A 245 -25.04 13.36 7.92
C TYR A 245 -26.33 14.06 7.46
N ALA A 246 -27.21 14.40 8.41
CA ALA A 246 -28.32 15.27 8.11
C ALA A 246 -27.77 16.67 7.73
N PRO A 247 -28.08 17.21 6.54
CA PRO A 247 -27.50 18.48 6.09
C PRO A 247 -27.98 19.67 6.94
N GLY A 248 -29.16 19.55 7.56
CA GLY A 248 -29.72 20.61 8.41
C GLY A 248 -29.99 21.89 7.63
N SER A 249 -29.66 23.05 8.22
CA SER A 249 -29.99 24.35 7.62
C SER A 249 -29.18 24.68 6.36
N THR A 250 -28.09 23.96 6.04
CA THR A 250 -27.34 24.18 4.79
C THR A 250 -28.19 23.84 3.55
N PHE A 251 -29.17 22.93 3.69
CA PHE A 251 -30.06 22.53 2.60
C PHE A 251 -31.14 23.58 2.29
N LYS A 252 -31.33 24.58 3.16
CA LYS A 252 -32.38 25.60 2.98
C LYS A 252 -32.25 26.36 1.68
N VAL A 253 -31.02 26.61 1.21
CA VAL A 253 -30.77 27.29 -0.07
C VAL A 253 -31.46 26.55 -1.22
N ILE A 254 -31.34 25.22 -1.27
CA ILE A 254 -31.95 24.38 -2.30
C ILE A 254 -33.48 24.42 -2.19
N THR A 255 -34.03 24.24 -0.99
CA THR A 255 -35.49 24.26 -0.80
C THR A 255 -36.10 25.63 -1.07
N THR A 256 -35.38 26.72 -0.76
CA THR A 256 -35.84 28.08 -1.03
C THR A 256 -35.86 28.37 -2.52
N ILE A 257 -34.81 27.98 -3.26
CA ILE A 257 -34.79 28.12 -4.73
C ILE A 257 -35.95 27.35 -5.35
N ALA A 258 -36.17 26.10 -4.93
CA ALA A 258 -37.30 25.30 -5.41
C ALA A 258 -38.66 25.93 -5.10
N ALA A 259 -38.84 26.52 -3.91
CA ALA A 259 -40.07 27.20 -3.54
C ALA A 259 -40.32 28.47 -4.37
N LEU A 260 -39.28 29.26 -4.63
CA LEU A 260 -39.36 30.45 -5.49
C LEU A 260 -39.69 30.05 -6.95
N GLU A 261 -39.03 29.02 -7.48
CA GLU A 261 -39.27 28.53 -8.84
C GLU A 261 -40.70 27.99 -9.03
N ARG A 262 -41.26 27.36 -7.99
CA ARG A 262 -42.64 26.86 -7.99
C ARG A 262 -43.68 27.93 -7.66
N GLY A 263 -43.28 29.17 -7.39
CA GLY A 263 -44.18 30.24 -6.99
C GLY A 263 -44.83 30.04 -5.61
N LEU A 264 -44.28 29.16 -4.77
CA LEU A 264 -44.73 28.92 -3.41
C LEU A 264 -44.18 29.96 -2.42
N ALA A 265 -43.19 30.73 -2.84
CA ALA A 265 -42.62 31.87 -2.12
C ALA A 265 -42.35 33.03 -3.09
N SER A 266 -42.28 34.25 -2.57
CA SER A 266 -41.85 35.45 -3.30
C SER A 266 -40.64 36.08 -2.62
N ARG A 267 -39.94 36.97 -3.35
CA ARG A 267 -38.87 37.80 -2.79
C ARG A 267 -39.40 38.81 -1.78
#